data_AF-C4WVZ7-F1
#
_entry.id   AF-C4WVZ7-F1
#
_cell.length_a   1.000
_cell.length_b   1.000
_cell.length_c   1.000
_cell.angle_alpha   90.00
_cell.angle_beta   90.00
_cell.angle_gamma   90.00
#
_symmetry.space_group_name_H-M   'P 1'
#
loop_
_entity.id
_entity.type
_entity.pdbx_description
1 polymer ?
#
loop_
_entity_poly.entity_id
_entity_poly.type
_entity_poly.pdbx_seq_one_letter_code
_entity_poly.pdbx_strand_id
1 'polypeptide(L)'
;MSKRNKISYIKPREPSFLTKLKQEANYKEGPSVDTKKIELPTYEDDESYDDDNPTVVVLTEGDLTSEEASKEALAKETEENSKPADLSKRIIFKRPAKTTPQSEEKHRVNKKKKRTEKLVLSFDDEEEYF
;
A
#
# COMPACT_ATOMS: atom_id res chain seq x y z
N MET A 1 -7.71 13.01 -45.14
CA MET A 1 -7.39 11.58 -44.91
C MET A 1 -6.02 11.49 -44.25
N SER A 2 -5.95 11.09 -42.97
CA SER A 2 -4.65 10.92 -42.30
C SER A 2 -4.65 9.62 -41.50
N LYS A 3 -4.19 8.55 -42.14
CA LYS A 3 -4.03 7.19 -41.57
C LYS A 3 -2.70 7.05 -40.79
N ARG A 4 -2.20 8.13 -40.19
CA ARG A 4 -0.79 8.26 -39.73
C ARG A 4 -0.40 7.41 -38.50
N ASN A 5 -1.32 6.69 -37.84
CA ASN A 5 -1.05 6.14 -36.50
C ASN A 5 -1.18 4.61 -36.40
N LYS A 6 -1.09 3.86 -37.52
CA LYS A 6 -1.12 2.39 -37.50
C LYS A 6 0.26 1.79 -37.74
N ILE A 7 1.18 1.97 -36.79
CA ILE A 7 2.48 1.29 -36.80
C ILE A 7 2.42 0.18 -35.76
N SER A 8 2.35 -1.07 -36.22
CA SER A 8 2.50 -2.24 -35.37
C SER A 8 3.97 -2.63 -35.32
N TYR A 9 4.55 -2.64 -34.12
CA TYR A 9 5.91 -3.15 -33.91
C TYR A 9 5.88 -4.68 -33.83
N ILE A 10 6.65 -5.34 -34.69
CA ILE A 10 6.87 -6.79 -34.66
C ILE A 10 8.34 -7.00 -34.31
N LYS A 11 8.61 -7.67 -33.18
CA LYS A 11 9.99 -7.98 -32.77
C LYS A 11 10.57 -9.00 -33.77
N PRO A 12 11.64 -8.66 -34.52
CA PRO A 12 12.27 -9.60 -35.43
C PRO A 12 12.89 -10.77 -34.66
N ARG A 13 12.97 -11.93 -35.32
CA ARG A 13 13.61 -13.12 -34.74
C ARG A 13 15.10 -12.88 -34.54
N GLU A 14 15.65 -13.36 -33.43
CA GLU A 14 17.09 -13.26 -33.17
C GLU A 14 17.90 -14.04 -34.22
N PRO A 15 19.04 -13.50 -34.68
CA PRO A 15 19.91 -14.18 -35.62
C PRO A 15 20.58 -15.41 -34.98
N SER A 16 20.88 -16.42 -35.81
CA SER A 16 21.42 -17.72 -35.37
C SER A 16 22.77 -17.64 -34.64
N PHE A 17 23.55 -16.58 -34.88
CA PHE A 17 24.81 -16.34 -34.17
C PHE A 17 24.56 -15.97 -32.69
N LEU A 18 23.65 -15.03 -32.42
CA LEU A 18 23.35 -14.59 -31.05
C LEU A 18 22.71 -15.72 -30.24
N THR A 19 21.90 -16.58 -30.87
CA THR A 19 21.29 -17.72 -30.17
C THR A 19 22.35 -18.74 -29.71
N LYS A 20 23.35 -19.03 -30.56
CA LYS A 20 24.45 -19.94 -30.20
C LYS A 20 25.31 -19.36 -29.08
N LEU A 21 25.65 -18.08 -29.18
CA LEU A 21 26.46 -17.40 -28.16
C LEU A 21 25.75 -17.33 -26.81
N LYS A 22 24.44 -17.04 -26.78
CA LYS A 22 23.63 -17.07 -25.55
C LYS A 22 23.56 -18.47 -24.94
N GLN A 23 23.49 -19.52 -25.76
CA GLN A 23 23.48 -20.91 -25.30
C GLN A 23 24.84 -21.31 -24.69
N GLU A 24 25.95 -21.00 -25.37
CA GLU A 24 27.30 -21.26 -24.86
C GLU A 24 27.57 -20.50 -23.55
N ALA A 25 27.07 -19.27 -23.44
CA ALA A 25 27.22 -18.43 -22.25
C ALA A 25 26.23 -18.76 -21.13
N ASN A 26 25.34 -19.76 -21.29
CA ASN A 26 24.23 -20.04 -20.36
C ASN A 26 23.43 -18.78 -19.97
N TYR A 27 23.24 -17.88 -20.93
CA TYR A 27 22.58 -16.60 -20.71
C TYR A 27 21.09 -16.81 -20.43
N LYS A 28 20.64 -16.44 -19.22
CA LYS A 28 19.23 -16.37 -18.85
C LYS A 28 18.75 -14.94 -19.06
N GLU A 29 17.76 -14.76 -19.93
CA GLU A 29 17.16 -13.46 -20.16
C GLU A 29 16.52 -12.94 -18.87
N GLY A 30 16.85 -11.71 -18.50
CA GLY A 30 16.38 -11.09 -17.26
C GLY A 30 14.87 -10.81 -17.27
N PRO A 31 14.33 -10.32 -16.14
CA PRO A 31 12.92 -9.95 -16.05
C PRO A 31 12.56 -8.91 -17.12
N SER A 32 11.60 -9.27 -17.96
CA SER A 32 11.05 -8.39 -19.00
C SER A 32 10.01 -7.42 -18.42
N VAL A 33 9.57 -6.43 -19.19
CA VAL A 33 8.48 -5.53 -18.78
C VAL A 33 7.19 -6.30 -18.48
N ASP A 34 6.95 -7.42 -19.16
CA ASP A 34 5.78 -8.26 -18.92
C ASP A 34 5.84 -9.00 -17.57
N THR A 35 7.02 -9.20 -16.98
CA THR A 35 7.10 -9.80 -15.64
C THR A 35 6.53 -8.87 -14.57
N LYS A 36 6.36 -7.57 -14.85
CA LYS A 36 5.69 -6.62 -13.96
C LYS A 36 4.17 -6.79 -13.93
N LYS A 37 3.59 -7.45 -14.93
CA LYS A 37 2.14 -7.68 -15.04
C LYS A 37 1.70 -9.01 -14.44
N ILE A 38 2.66 -9.84 -14.01
CA ILE A 38 2.36 -11.10 -13.34
C ILE A 38 1.81 -10.76 -11.96
N GLU A 39 0.65 -11.31 -11.61
CA GLU A 39 0.13 -11.23 -10.24
C GLU A 39 1.13 -11.91 -9.31
N LEU A 40 1.72 -11.11 -8.42
CA LEU A 40 2.56 -11.63 -7.34
C LEU A 40 1.66 -12.41 -6.37
N PRO A 41 2.19 -13.48 -5.74
CA PRO A 41 1.47 -14.12 -4.66
C PRO A 41 1.15 -13.08 -3.58
N THR A 42 -0.11 -13.04 -3.17
CA THR A 42 -0.52 -12.30 -1.98
C THR A 42 0.12 -13.00 -0.79
N TYR A 43 1.07 -12.34 -0.15
CA TYR A 43 1.49 -12.74 1.18
C TYR A 43 0.36 -12.31 2.12
N GLU A 44 -0.09 -13.22 2.99
CA GLU A 44 -0.87 -12.83 4.17
C GLU A 44 -0.02 -11.76 4.88
N ASP A 45 -0.59 -10.58 5.11
CA ASP A 45 0.04 -9.54 5.92
C ASP A 45 0.45 -10.20 7.23
N ASP A 46 1.73 -10.08 7.60
CA ASP A 46 2.33 -10.81 8.73
C ASP A 46 1.35 -10.85 9.89
N GLU A 47 0.85 -12.07 10.19
CA GLU A 47 -0.04 -12.31 11.32
C GLU A 47 0.58 -11.62 12.52
N SER A 48 -0.16 -10.68 13.14
CA SER A 48 0.35 -9.85 14.22
C SER A 48 0.89 -10.79 15.30
N TYR A 49 2.21 -10.92 15.34
CA TYR A 49 2.86 -11.93 16.15
C TYR A 49 2.60 -11.59 17.62
N ASP A 50 2.42 -12.61 18.45
CA ASP A 50 2.19 -12.40 19.89
C ASP A 50 3.31 -11.56 20.54
N ASP A 51 4.50 -11.52 19.92
CA ASP A 51 5.68 -10.73 20.29
C ASP A 51 5.49 -9.20 20.15
N ASP A 52 4.51 -8.72 19.38
CA ASP A 52 4.20 -7.29 19.25
C ASP A 52 3.43 -6.73 20.45
N ASN A 53 2.87 -7.61 21.31
CA ASN A 53 2.11 -7.18 22.47
C ASN A 53 3.04 -6.68 23.59
N PRO A 54 2.65 -5.63 24.34
CA PRO A 54 3.47 -5.10 25.43
C PRO A 54 3.62 -6.11 26.57
N THR A 55 4.80 -6.14 27.18
CA THR A 55 5.06 -6.98 28.36
C THR A 55 4.25 -6.48 29.57
N VAL A 56 3.41 -7.35 30.13
CA VAL A 56 2.61 -7.06 31.33
C VAL A 56 3.37 -7.45 32.60
N VAL A 57 3.49 -6.52 33.55
CA VAL A 57 4.14 -6.74 34.86
C VAL A 57 3.15 -6.41 35.98
N VAL A 58 2.97 -7.34 36.91
CA VAL A 58 2.10 -7.19 38.11
C VAL A 58 2.94 -6.70 39.27
N LEU A 59 2.58 -5.57 39.88
CA LEU A 59 3.31 -4.95 41.00
C LEU A 59 2.51 -5.00 42.30
N THR A 60 1.18 -4.98 42.22
CA THR A 60 0.27 -4.90 43.36
C THR A 60 -0.78 -6.01 43.31
N GLU A 61 -1.40 -6.34 44.46
CA GLU A 61 -2.39 -7.42 44.62
C GLU A 61 -3.76 -7.15 43.94
N GLY A 62 -3.83 -6.17 43.03
CA GLY A 62 -5.01 -5.88 42.22
C GLY A 62 -4.74 -5.75 40.72
N ASP A 63 -3.49 -5.95 40.29
CA ASP A 63 -3.13 -5.89 38.87
C ASP A 63 -3.53 -7.19 38.16
N LEU A 64 -4.03 -7.08 36.94
CA LEU A 64 -4.42 -8.23 36.12
C LEU A 64 -3.21 -8.89 35.47
N THR A 65 -3.23 -10.22 35.43
CA THR A 65 -2.23 -10.98 34.66
C THR A 65 -2.51 -10.90 33.17
N SER A 66 -1.51 -11.22 32.33
CA SER A 66 -1.62 -11.16 30.86
C SER A 66 -2.83 -11.95 30.32
N GLU A 67 -3.13 -13.10 30.91
CA GLU A 67 -4.26 -13.94 30.49
C GLU A 67 -5.62 -13.39 30.92
N GLU A 68 -5.68 -12.72 32.07
CA GLU A 68 -6.93 -12.14 32.57
C GLU A 68 -7.25 -10.85 31.81
N ALA A 69 -6.23 -10.06 31.50
CA ALA A 69 -6.36 -8.86 30.70
C ALA A 69 -6.92 -9.15 29.30
N SER A 70 -6.44 -10.21 28.64
CA SER A 70 -6.94 -10.61 27.31
C SER A 70 -8.38 -11.12 27.37
N LYS A 71 -8.73 -11.92 28.39
CA LYS A 71 -10.11 -12.39 28.62
C LYS A 71 -11.06 -11.24 28.90
N GLU A 72 -10.67 -10.25 29.69
CA GLU A 72 -11.51 -9.10 30.00
C GLU A 72 -11.67 -8.17 28.79
N ALA A 73 -10.61 -7.99 27.98
CA ALA A 73 -10.70 -7.26 26.72
C ALA A 73 -11.71 -7.89 25.76
N LEU A 74 -11.63 -9.22 25.57
CA LEU A 74 -12.59 -9.97 24.76
C LEU A 74 -14.02 -9.86 25.31
N ALA A 75 -14.20 -9.98 26.63
CA ALA A 75 -15.51 -9.83 27.26
C ALA A 75 -16.10 -8.43 27.00
N LYS A 76 -15.31 -7.36 27.18
CA LYS A 76 -15.73 -5.98 26.91
C LYS A 76 -16.12 -5.77 25.46
N GLU A 77 -15.36 -6.31 24.52
CA GLU A 77 -15.68 -6.23 23.09
C GLU A 77 -17.01 -6.93 22.76
N THR A 78 -17.25 -8.13 23.31
CA THR A 78 -18.53 -8.85 23.10
C THR A 78 -19.70 -8.12 23.74
N GLU A 79 -19.52 -7.50 24.91
CA GLU A 79 -20.53 -6.68 25.55
C GLU A 79 -20.81 -5.40 24.76
N GLU A 80 -19.79 -4.73 24.22
CA GLU A 80 -19.96 -3.53 23.38
C GLU A 80 -20.69 -3.83 22.07
N ASN A 81 -20.38 -4.97 21.44
CA ASN A 81 -21.08 -5.42 20.24
C ASN A 81 -22.51 -5.90 20.52
N SER A 82 -22.78 -6.43 21.72
CA SER A 82 -24.12 -6.88 22.13
C SER A 82 -24.98 -5.77 22.73
N LYS A 83 -24.37 -4.66 23.16
CA LYS A 83 -25.11 -3.50 23.68
C LYS A 83 -26.00 -2.92 22.57
N PRO A 84 -27.28 -2.65 22.87
CA PRO A 84 -28.19 -2.07 21.89
C PRO A 84 -27.67 -0.70 21.44
N ALA A 85 -27.94 -0.37 20.18
CA ALA A 85 -27.53 0.91 19.61
C ALA A 85 -28.04 2.08 20.46
N ASP A 86 -27.15 3.04 20.72
CA ASP A 86 -27.48 4.25 21.47
C ASP A 86 -28.47 5.12 20.68
N LEU A 87 -29.74 5.09 21.10
CA LEU A 87 -30.86 5.79 20.46
C LEU A 87 -30.79 7.31 20.62
N SER A 88 -29.88 7.84 21.45
CA SER A 88 -29.66 9.28 21.57
C SER A 88 -28.92 9.87 20.36
N LYS A 89 -28.20 9.02 19.61
CA LYS A 89 -27.41 9.42 18.45
C LYS A 89 -28.26 9.37 17.18
N ARG A 90 -28.13 10.42 16.36
CA ARG A 90 -28.83 10.49 15.07
C ARG A 90 -28.30 9.44 14.10
N ILE A 91 -29.19 8.63 13.53
CA ILE A 91 -28.87 7.65 12.48
C ILE A 91 -28.53 8.39 11.18
N ILE A 92 -27.35 8.13 10.61
CA ILE A 92 -26.88 8.72 9.33
C ILE A 92 -26.64 7.61 8.32
N PHE A 93 -27.46 7.55 7.27
CA PHE A 93 -27.23 6.64 6.15
C PHE A 93 -26.14 7.19 5.22
N LYS A 94 -25.06 6.44 5.03
CA LYS A 94 -24.06 6.71 3.99
C LYS A 94 -24.48 5.99 2.71
N ARG A 95 -24.46 6.69 1.58
CA ARG A 95 -24.62 6.05 0.27
C ARG A 95 -23.56 4.97 0.11
N PRO A 96 -23.89 3.77 -0.39
CA PRO A 96 -22.87 2.77 -0.69
C PRO A 96 -21.88 3.36 -1.71
N ALA A 97 -20.59 3.08 -1.51
CA ALA A 97 -19.60 3.42 -2.53
C ALA A 97 -19.99 2.68 -3.82
N LYS A 98 -20.07 3.43 -4.93
CA LYS A 98 -20.24 2.79 -6.24
C LYS A 98 -19.02 1.90 -6.43
N THR A 99 -19.23 0.63 -6.73
CA THR A 99 -18.20 -0.34 -7.10
C THR A 99 -17.56 0.11 -8.42
N THR A 100 -16.67 1.09 -8.34
CA THR A 100 -15.72 1.42 -9.39
C THR A 100 -14.35 0.98 -8.87
N PRO A 101 -13.60 0.12 -9.59
CA PRO A 101 -12.26 -0.24 -9.18
C PRO A 101 -11.42 1.03 -9.12
N GLN A 102 -10.79 1.24 -7.96
CA GLN A 102 -9.77 2.25 -7.64
C GLN A 102 -9.91 3.63 -8.32
N SER A 103 -10.28 4.63 -7.54
CA SER A 103 -9.61 5.92 -7.66
C SER A 103 -9.16 6.34 -6.28
N GLU A 104 -7.84 6.31 -6.11
CA GLU A 104 -7.03 6.96 -5.09
C GLU A 104 -7.74 8.13 -4.40
N GLU A 105 -7.56 8.19 -3.08
CA GLU A 105 -7.93 9.32 -2.24
C GLU A 105 -7.44 10.62 -2.87
N LYS A 106 -8.35 11.34 -3.55
CA LYS A 106 -8.12 12.74 -3.88
C LYS A 106 -8.19 13.53 -2.57
N HIS A 107 -7.07 13.58 -1.86
CA HIS A 107 -6.83 14.60 -0.86
C HIS A 107 -7.03 15.96 -1.53
N ARG A 108 -8.18 16.57 -1.32
CA ARG A 108 -8.43 17.96 -1.69
C ARG A 108 -7.60 18.85 -0.76
N VAL A 109 -6.35 19.09 -1.13
CA VAL A 109 -5.50 20.06 -0.44
C VAL A 109 -5.96 21.46 -0.86
N ASN A 110 -6.69 22.14 0.02
CA ASN A 110 -6.96 23.57 -0.11
C ASN A 110 -5.63 24.33 0.02
N LYS A 111 -4.98 24.66 -1.11
CA LYS A 111 -3.77 25.50 -1.12
C LYS A 111 -4.13 26.95 -0.79
N LYS A 112 -4.10 27.29 0.50
CA LYS A 112 -3.96 28.69 0.94
C LYS A 112 -2.50 29.09 0.74
N LYS A 113 -2.23 30.05 -0.15
CA LYS A 113 -0.89 30.65 -0.32
C LYS A 113 -0.52 31.36 0.99
N LYS A 114 0.41 30.79 1.75
CA LYS A 114 1.13 31.51 2.81
C LYS A 114 2.36 32.16 2.19
N ARG A 115 2.58 33.44 2.48
CA ARG A 115 3.80 34.16 2.11
C ARG A 115 4.96 33.49 2.84
N THR A 116 5.99 33.09 2.12
CA THR A 116 7.21 32.54 2.71
C THR A 116 8.12 33.71 3.08
N GLU A 117 8.32 33.93 4.37
CA GLU A 117 9.55 34.59 4.83
C GLU A 117 10.70 33.63 4.52
N LYS A 118 11.82 34.19 4.04
CA LYS A 118 12.92 33.47 3.38
C LYS A 118 13.38 32.26 4.20
N LEU A 119 13.10 31.06 3.71
CA LEU A 119 13.71 29.82 4.19
C LEU A 119 15.13 29.78 3.62
N VAL A 120 16.13 29.59 4.49
CA VAL A 120 17.58 29.63 4.19
C VAL A 120 18.05 28.39 3.38
N LEU A 121 17.12 27.58 2.88
CA LEU A 121 17.44 26.35 2.15
C LEU A 121 16.37 26.14 1.06
N SER A 122 16.68 26.54 -0.17
CA SER A 122 15.93 26.17 -1.37
C SER A 122 16.82 25.33 -2.27
N PHE A 123 16.55 24.02 -2.35
CA PHE A 123 17.21 23.09 -3.27
C PHE A 123 16.55 23.12 -4.65
N ASP A 124 16.48 24.31 -5.25
CA ASP A 124 15.95 24.52 -6.60
C ASP A 124 17.01 25.18 -7.50
N ASP A 125 18.28 24.78 -7.32
CA ASP A 125 19.34 25.04 -8.28
C ASP A 125 19.36 23.87 -9.28
N GLU A 126 18.58 24.01 -10.36
CA GLU A 126 18.84 23.30 -11.61
C GLU A 126 20.21 23.77 -12.13
N GLU A 127 21.25 23.01 -11.80
CA GLU A 127 22.62 23.20 -12.26
C GLU A 127 22.68 22.94 -13.78
N GLU A 128 22.53 24.00 -14.56
CA GLU A 128 22.72 24.06 -16.02
C GLU A 128 24.21 23.79 -16.34
N TYR A 129 24.54 22.56 -16.73
CA TYR A 129 25.83 22.25 -17.35
C TYR A 129 25.77 22.53 -18.87
N PHE A 130 26.65 23.43 -19.30
CA PHE A 130 26.98 23.77 -20.69
C PHE A 130 27.35 22.57 -21.56
#